data_AF-A0A218U7W8-F1
#
_entry.id   AF-A0A218U7W8-F1
#
_cell.length_a   1.000
_cell.length_b   1.000
_cell.length_c   1.000
_cell.angle_alpha   90.00
_cell.angle_beta   90.00
_cell.angle_gamma   90.00
#
_symmetry.space_group_name_H-M   'P 1'
#
loop_
_entity.id
_entity.type
_entity.pdbx_description
1 polymer ?
#
loop_
_entity_poly.entity_id
_entity_poly.type
_entity_poly.pdbx_seq_one_letter_code
_entity_poly.pdbx_strand_id
1 'polypeptide(L)'
;MMGRIACANVLSDLYAMGVTECDNMLMLLSVSQRMSHEERDKVMPLIIQGFRDAAEDGGTSVTGGHTVLNPWLIVGGVATAVCQSNEFIMPDSAVPGDVLVLTKPLGTHMAVTAHQWLDMPERWNKIKLVVTREEVELAYQEAVASMATLNRTGGLLVVLPRAQAARFCAELKAPGRGPGLQAWIVGVVEKGPRGARVIDKPRLIEVPPRGAPESPGEPPPEPPRGPC
;
A
#
# COMPACT_ATOMS: atom_id res chain seq x y z
N MET A 1 7.67 3.25 -13.16
CA MET A 1 7.17 2.87 -11.82
C MET A 1 6.44 3.99 -11.09
N MET A 2 7.00 5.21 -10.95
CA MET A 2 6.34 6.29 -10.18
C MET A 2 4.89 6.61 -10.60
N GLY A 3 4.59 6.59 -11.91
CA GLY A 3 3.21 6.74 -12.41
C GLY A 3 2.25 5.67 -11.91
N ARG A 4 2.67 4.39 -11.92
CA ARG A 4 1.87 3.26 -11.40
C ARG A 4 1.59 3.43 -9.91
N ILE A 5 2.61 3.82 -9.13
CA ILE A 5 2.48 4.07 -7.68
C ILE A 5 1.48 5.19 -7.41
N ALA A 6 1.59 6.31 -8.14
CA ALA A 6 0.68 7.44 -7.98
C ALA A 6 -0.78 7.04 -8.29
N CYS A 7 -1.01 6.31 -9.38
CA CYS A 7 -2.34 5.80 -9.73
C CYS A 7 -2.88 4.82 -8.67
N ALA A 8 -2.06 3.88 -8.22
CA ALA A 8 -2.44 2.93 -7.18
C ALA A 8 -2.79 3.61 -5.86
N ASN A 9 -2.10 4.71 -5.51
CA ASN A 9 -2.42 5.53 -4.36
C ASN A 9 -3.77 6.25 -4.53
N VAL A 10 -4.03 6.85 -5.70
CA VAL A 10 -5.30 7.54 -5.99
C VAL A 10 -6.49 6.56 -5.91
N LEU A 11 -6.36 5.36 -6.48
CA LEU A 11 -7.40 4.33 -6.43
C LEU A 11 -7.57 3.71 -5.04
N SER A 12 -6.55 3.79 -4.18
CA SER A 12 -6.56 3.17 -2.86
C SER A 12 -7.70 3.68 -1.97
N ASP A 13 -8.05 4.96 -2.09
CA ASP A 13 -9.09 5.56 -1.25
C ASP A 13 -10.49 5.09 -1.65
N LEU A 14 -10.75 4.86 -2.95
CA LEU A 14 -11.98 4.21 -3.40
C LEU A 14 -12.07 2.78 -2.87
N TYR A 15 -10.97 2.03 -3.00
CA TYR A 15 -10.92 0.67 -2.47
C TYR A 15 -11.20 0.66 -0.96
N ALA A 16 -10.61 1.57 -0.18
CA ALA A 16 -10.84 1.65 1.27
C ALA A 16 -12.31 1.88 1.67
N MET A 17 -13.14 2.40 0.76
CA MET A 17 -14.59 2.56 0.94
C MET A 17 -15.39 1.33 0.46
N GLY A 18 -14.74 0.21 0.12
CA GLY A 18 -15.38 -0.99 -0.42
C GLY A 18 -15.72 -0.91 -1.92
N VAL A 19 -15.40 0.21 -2.58
CA VAL A 19 -15.76 0.45 -3.98
C VAL A 19 -14.68 -0.15 -4.89
N THR A 20 -14.99 -1.22 -5.60
CA THR A 20 -14.03 -1.92 -6.48
C THR A 20 -13.96 -1.34 -7.90
N GLU A 21 -15.03 -0.70 -8.34
CA GLU A 21 -15.15 -0.14 -9.68
C GLU A 21 -14.89 1.37 -9.69
N CYS A 22 -14.21 1.87 -10.72
CA CYS A 22 -13.94 3.28 -10.89
C CYS A 22 -14.42 3.71 -12.28
N ASP A 23 -15.43 4.57 -12.34
CA ASP A 23 -16.01 5.02 -13.61
C ASP A 23 -15.05 5.91 -14.38
N ASN A 24 -14.32 6.78 -13.67
CA ASN A 24 -13.52 7.81 -14.31
C ASN A 24 -12.28 8.19 -13.50
N MET A 25 -11.14 8.30 -14.17
CA MET A 25 -9.93 8.89 -13.61
C MET A 25 -9.48 10.16 -14.33
N LEU A 26 -9.05 11.14 -13.55
CA LEU A 26 -8.33 12.32 -14.03
C LEU A 26 -6.89 12.31 -13.52
N MET A 27 -5.94 12.66 -14.37
CA MET A 27 -4.53 12.75 -13.98
C MET A 27 -4.16 14.20 -13.63
N LEU A 28 -3.54 14.40 -12.47
CA LEU A 28 -2.97 15.67 -12.04
C LEU A 28 -1.45 15.55 -12.09
N LEU A 29 -0.82 16.28 -13.01
CA LEU A 29 0.62 16.22 -13.22
C LEU A 29 1.23 17.61 -13.04
N SER A 30 2.41 17.64 -12.44
CA SER A 30 3.21 18.84 -12.44
C SER A 30 4.64 18.56 -12.85
N VAL A 31 5.13 19.33 -13.80
CA VAL A 31 6.50 19.21 -14.31
C VAL A 31 7.41 20.17 -13.54
N SER A 32 8.53 19.64 -13.04
CA SER A 32 9.54 20.42 -12.34
C SER A 32 10.18 21.45 -13.26
N GLN A 33 10.25 22.71 -12.84
CA GLN A 33 10.98 23.78 -13.54
C GLN A 33 12.49 23.53 -13.61
N ARG A 34 13.03 22.63 -12.78
CA ARG A 34 14.46 22.29 -12.76
C ARG A 34 14.85 21.21 -13.77
N MET A 35 13.86 20.61 -14.44
CA MET A 35 14.07 19.55 -15.41
C MET A 35 14.35 20.15 -16.79
N SER A 36 15.38 19.67 -17.48
CA SER A 36 15.65 20.06 -18.87
C SER A 36 14.55 19.56 -19.81
N HIS A 37 14.46 20.15 -21.01
CA HIS A 37 13.49 19.72 -22.02
C HIS A 37 13.67 18.23 -22.40
N GLU A 38 14.91 17.77 -22.56
CA GLU A 38 15.18 16.36 -22.89
C GLU A 38 14.77 15.39 -21.78
N GLU A 39 15.03 15.73 -20.51
CA GLU A 39 14.60 14.91 -19.37
C GLU A 39 13.08 14.88 -19.29
N ARG A 40 12.41 16.02 -19.48
CA ARG A 40 10.95 16.10 -19.49
C ARG A 40 10.34 15.20 -20.56
N ASP A 41 10.87 15.24 -21.77
CA ASP A 41 10.34 14.50 -22.91
C ASP A 41 10.58 12.99 -22.79
N LYS A 42 11.50 12.55 -21.93
CA LYS A 42 11.72 11.13 -21.62
C LYS A 42 10.95 10.68 -20.38
N VAL A 43 11.02 11.43 -19.29
CA VAL A 43 10.50 11.02 -17.98
C VAL A 43 8.98 11.17 -17.92
N MET A 44 8.41 12.25 -18.46
CA MET A 44 6.96 12.49 -18.36
C MET A 44 6.14 11.42 -19.10
N PRO A 45 6.49 11.01 -20.33
CA PRO A 45 5.77 9.92 -20.99
C PRO A 45 5.82 8.60 -20.21
N LEU A 46 6.94 8.27 -19.56
CA LEU A 46 7.06 7.06 -18.74
C LEU A 46 6.18 7.12 -17.47
N ILE A 47 6.04 8.30 -16.87
CA ILE A 47 5.12 8.51 -15.74
C ILE A 47 3.67 8.38 -16.20
N ILE A 48 3.32 9.04 -17.30
CA ILE A 48 1.96 9.00 -17.85
C ILE A 48 1.59 7.57 -18.26
N GLN A 49 2.50 6.87 -18.94
CA GLN A 49 2.29 5.48 -19.34
C GLN A 49 2.06 4.60 -18.12
N GLY A 50 2.94 4.69 -17.11
CA GLY A 50 2.75 3.92 -15.88
C GLY A 50 1.44 4.24 -15.15
N PHE A 51 0.99 5.50 -15.17
CA PHE A 51 -0.30 5.86 -14.58
C PHE A 51 -1.45 5.19 -15.35
N ARG A 52 -1.42 5.23 -16.69
CA ARG A 52 -2.43 4.57 -17.54
C ARG A 52 -2.45 3.06 -17.36
N ASP A 53 -1.29 2.41 -17.35
CA ASP A 53 -1.21 0.94 -17.18
C ASP A 53 -1.85 0.50 -15.86
N ALA A 54 -1.63 1.25 -14.77
CA ALA A 54 -2.24 0.95 -13.48
C ALA A 54 -3.75 1.25 -13.45
N ALA A 55 -4.22 2.26 -14.18
CA ALA A 55 -5.64 2.55 -14.34
C ALA A 55 -6.35 1.42 -15.12
N GLU A 56 -5.73 0.94 -16.20
CA GLU A 56 -6.23 -0.19 -17.00
C GLU A 56 -6.29 -1.49 -16.19
N ASP A 57 -5.22 -1.81 -15.43
CA ASP A 57 -5.24 -2.92 -14.48
C ASP A 57 -6.35 -2.75 -13.43
N GLY A 58 -6.65 -1.49 -13.08
CA GLY A 58 -7.72 -1.03 -12.22
C GLY A 58 -9.11 -1.10 -12.83
N GLY A 59 -9.25 -1.52 -14.08
CA GLY A 59 -10.54 -1.63 -14.78
C GLY A 59 -11.12 -0.28 -15.20
N THR A 60 -10.31 0.77 -15.21
CA THR A 60 -10.73 2.14 -15.51
C THR A 60 -9.79 2.78 -16.54
N SER A 61 -10.10 4.01 -16.95
CA SER A 61 -9.29 4.74 -17.91
C SER A 61 -9.11 6.19 -17.49
N VAL A 62 -7.97 6.76 -17.90
CA VAL A 62 -7.67 8.18 -17.68
C VAL A 62 -8.29 8.97 -18.83
N THR A 63 -9.40 9.67 -18.56
CA THR A 63 -10.17 10.38 -19.61
C THR A 63 -9.73 11.83 -19.78
N GLY A 64 -8.93 12.35 -18.86
CA GLY A 64 -8.46 13.73 -18.89
C GLY A 64 -7.45 14.02 -17.79
N GLY A 65 -7.06 15.28 -17.70
CA GLY A 65 -6.10 15.72 -16.69
C GLY A 65 -5.64 17.15 -16.91
N HIS A 66 -4.86 17.63 -15.96
CA HIS A 66 -4.23 18.94 -16.04
C HIS A 66 -2.74 18.84 -15.72
N THR A 67 -1.93 19.55 -16.49
CA THR A 67 -0.48 19.59 -16.32
C THR A 67 -0.01 21.02 -16.11
N VAL A 68 0.71 21.27 -15.02
CA VAL A 68 1.24 22.61 -14.67
C VAL A 68 2.74 22.59 -14.43
N LEU A 69 3.40 23.73 -14.64
CA LEU A 69 4.79 23.93 -14.22
C LEU A 69 4.84 24.29 -12.74
N ASN A 70 5.73 23.66 -11.98
CA ASN A 70 5.91 23.90 -10.54
C ASN A 70 7.38 23.66 -10.16
N PRO A 71 7.90 24.19 -9.04
CA PRO A 71 9.26 23.87 -8.61
C PRO A 71 9.48 22.38 -8.29
N TRP A 72 8.41 21.63 -8.02
CA TRP A 72 8.45 20.20 -7.68
C TRP A 72 7.61 19.36 -8.63
N LEU A 73 8.10 18.15 -8.93
CA LEU A 73 7.33 17.13 -9.65
C LEU A 73 6.21 16.62 -8.75
N ILE A 74 4.97 16.73 -9.22
CA ILE A 74 3.79 16.21 -8.53
C ILE A 74 3.09 15.24 -9.48
N VAL A 75 2.75 14.06 -8.98
CA VAL A 75 2.00 13.05 -9.74
C VAL A 75 0.85 12.59 -8.85
N GLY A 76 -0.37 12.75 -9.35
CA GLY A 76 -1.58 12.34 -8.65
C GLY A 76 -2.75 12.30 -9.60
N GLY A 77 -3.96 12.33 -9.04
CA GLY A 77 -5.18 12.24 -9.84
C GLY A 77 -6.43 12.27 -8.98
N VAL A 78 -7.55 12.13 -9.65
CA VAL A 78 -8.88 11.99 -9.06
C VAL A 78 -9.47 10.69 -9.59
N ALA A 79 -10.03 9.88 -8.71
CA ALA A 79 -10.82 8.71 -9.08
C ALA A 79 -12.27 8.93 -8.63
N THR A 80 -13.21 8.68 -9.53
CA THR A 80 -14.63 8.90 -9.28
C THR A 80 -15.40 7.65 -9.62
N ALA A 81 -16.33 7.29 -8.74
CA ALA A 81 -17.29 6.21 -8.94
C ALA A 81 -18.68 6.67 -8.50
N VAL A 82 -19.70 6.25 -9.22
CA VAL A 82 -21.12 6.43 -8.89
C VAL A 82 -21.63 5.12 -8.34
N CYS A 83 -21.95 5.12 -7.05
CA CYS A 83 -22.30 3.90 -6.32
C CYS A 83 -23.70 4.01 -5.71
N GLN A 84 -24.40 2.89 -5.67
CA GLN A 84 -25.58 2.68 -4.83
C GLN A 84 -25.16 2.53 -3.36
N SER A 85 -26.10 2.74 -2.43
CA SER A 85 -25.81 2.68 -0.98
C SER A 85 -25.32 1.31 -0.47
N ASN A 86 -25.50 0.25 -1.24
CA ASN A 86 -25.03 -1.11 -0.94
C ASN A 86 -23.68 -1.45 -1.60
N GLU A 87 -23.13 -0.55 -2.43
CA GLU A 87 -21.88 -0.75 -3.17
C GLU A 87 -20.67 -0.09 -2.46
N PHE A 88 -20.90 0.64 -1.38
CA PHE A 88 -19.85 1.19 -0.53
C PHE A 88 -20.09 0.88 0.95
N ILE A 89 -19.01 0.91 1.73
CA ILE A 89 -19.01 0.65 3.18
C ILE A 89 -18.43 1.86 3.89
N MET A 90 -19.17 2.42 4.84
CA MET A 90 -18.69 3.54 5.65
C MET A 90 -17.66 3.06 6.69
N PRO A 91 -16.49 3.71 6.82
CA PRO A 91 -15.42 3.30 7.72
C PRO A 91 -15.66 3.79 9.17
N ASP A 92 -16.86 3.59 9.70
CA ASP A 92 -17.29 4.09 11.01
C ASP A 92 -17.99 3.03 11.89
N SER A 93 -18.17 1.82 11.35
CA SER A 93 -19.01 0.78 11.96
C SER A 93 -18.21 -0.30 12.71
N ALA A 94 -16.96 -0.02 13.10
CA ALA A 94 -16.12 -0.95 13.85
C ALA A 94 -16.67 -1.19 15.26
N VAL A 95 -16.72 -2.45 15.70
CA VAL A 95 -17.23 -2.84 17.03
C VAL A 95 -16.17 -3.53 17.88
N PRO A 96 -16.26 -3.46 19.22
CA PRO A 96 -15.34 -4.20 20.08
C PRO A 96 -15.35 -5.70 19.78
N GLY A 97 -14.17 -6.29 19.65
CA GLY A 97 -13.99 -7.70 19.27
C GLY A 97 -13.62 -7.92 17.79
N ASP A 98 -13.77 -6.89 16.96
CA ASP A 98 -13.24 -6.89 15.60
C ASP A 98 -11.71 -6.90 15.57
N VAL A 99 -11.14 -7.25 14.43
CA VAL A 99 -9.68 -7.29 14.24
C VAL A 99 -9.20 -6.35 13.14
N LEU A 100 -8.00 -5.82 13.33
CA LEU A 100 -7.30 -4.99 12.36
C LEU A 100 -6.46 -5.88 11.45
N VAL A 101 -6.74 -5.85 10.15
CA VAL A 101 -6.01 -6.60 9.13
C VAL A 101 -5.22 -5.64 8.25
N LEU A 102 -3.95 -5.95 8.04
CA LEU A 102 -3.05 -5.20 7.16
C LEU A 102 -2.70 -6.09 5.96
N THR A 103 -2.88 -5.57 4.74
CA THR A 103 -2.67 -6.33 3.47
C THR A 103 -1.37 -5.99 2.75
N LYS A 104 -0.58 -5.05 3.29
CA LYS A 104 0.73 -4.65 2.78
C LYS A 104 1.69 -4.38 3.92
N PRO A 105 2.97 -4.75 3.80
CA PRO A 105 3.95 -4.49 4.85
C PRO A 105 4.18 -2.99 5.06
N LEU A 106 4.54 -2.63 6.29
CA LEU A 106 4.97 -1.28 6.65
C LEU A 106 6.45 -1.06 6.26
N GLY A 107 6.91 0.20 6.34
CA GLY A 107 8.34 0.54 6.21
C GLY A 107 8.78 0.98 4.82
N THR A 108 7.87 1.20 3.87
CA THR A 108 8.20 1.68 2.51
C THR A 108 8.99 2.99 2.54
N HIS A 109 8.64 3.92 3.44
CA HIS A 109 9.39 5.18 3.60
C HIS A 109 10.83 4.96 4.05
N MET A 110 11.06 4.01 4.98
CA MET A 110 12.41 3.68 5.45
C MET A 110 13.24 3.07 4.33
N ALA A 111 12.67 2.17 3.52
CA ALA A 111 13.34 1.57 2.38
C ALA A 111 13.73 2.62 1.32
N VAL A 112 12.81 3.51 0.94
CA VAL A 112 13.08 4.60 -0.01
C VAL A 112 14.14 5.56 0.53
N THR A 113 14.05 5.91 1.81
CA THR A 113 15.02 6.81 2.46
C THR A 113 16.42 6.19 2.51
N ALA A 114 16.52 4.91 2.88
CA ALA A 114 17.79 4.19 2.92
C ALA A 114 18.43 4.09 1.53
N HIS A 115 17.64 3.80 0.49
CA HIS A 115 18.10 3.79 -0.89
C HIS A 115 18.61 5.18 -1.33
N GLN A 116 17.90 6.25 -1.00
CA GLN A 116 18.37 7.62 -1.28
C GLN A 116 19.70 7.93 -0.57
N TRP A 117 19.93 7.37 0.62
CA TRP A 117 21.17 7.61 1.37
C TRP A 117 22.39 6.93 0.74
N LEU A 118 22.22 5.93 -0.14
CA LEU A 118 23.34 5.32 -0.87
C LEU A 118 24.14 6.35 -1.69
N ASP A 119 23.45 7.35 -2.22
CA ASP A 119 24.05 8.46 -2.98
C ASP A 119 24.50 9.64 -2.09
N MET A 120 24.33 9.53 -0.76
CA MET A 120 24.68 10.56 0.22
C MET A 120 25.68 9.99 1.25
N PRO A 121 27.01 10.08 1.00
CA PRO A 121 28.03 9.43 1.82
C PRO A 121 27.94 9.74 3.32
N GLU A 122 27.63 10.98 3.69
CA GLU A 122 27.47 11.41 5.08
C GLU A 122 26.35 10.67 5.82
N ARG A 123 25.24 10.38 5.13
CA ARG A 123 24.09 9.68 5.69
C ARG A 123 24.30 8.17 5.65
N TRP A 124 24.84 7.64 4.55
CA TRP A 124 25.18 6.22 4.43
C TRP A 124 26.12 5.75 5.53
N ASN A 125 27.14 6.56 5.85
CA ASN A 125 28.11 6.23 6.91
C ASN A 125 27.47 5.99 8.29
N LYS A 126 26.27 6.49 8.55
CA LYS A 126 25.55 6.29 9.81
C LYS A 126 24.88 4.91 9.91
N ILE A 127 24.55 4.29 8.78
CA ILE A 127 23.76 3.05 8.72
C ILE A 127 24.53 1.86 8.13
N LYS A 128 25.65 2.10 7.44
CA LYS A 128 26.46 1.05 6.77
C LYS A 128 27.00 -0.07 7.67
N LEU A 129 26.97 0.10 9.00
CA LEU A 129 27.38 -0.92 9.97
C LEU A 129 26.22 -1.86 10.35
N VAL A 130 24.98 -1.48 10.05
CA VAL A 130 23.76 -2.21 10.42
C VAL A 130 23.12 -2.87 9.19
N VAL A 131 23.27 -2.25 8.02
CA VAL A 131 22.67 -2.74 6.76
C VAL A 131 23.68 -2.71 5.62
N THR A 132 23.57 -3.69 4.73
CA THR A 132 24.35 -3.80 3.49
C THR A 132 23.69 -3.06 2.33
N ARG A 133 24.44 -2.82 1.25
CA ARG A 133 23.90 -2.15 0.06
C ARG A 133 22.88 -3.04 -0.64
N GLU A 134 23.14 -4.34 -0.68
CA GLU A 134 22.29 -5.36 -1.31
C GLU A 134 20.93 -5.46 -0.60
N GLU A 135 20.92 -5.44 0.74
CA GLU A 135 19.67 -5.43 1.53
C GLU A 135 18.83 -4.17 1.28
N VAL A 136 19.48 -3.01 1.16
CA VAL A 136 18.79 -1.74 0.89
C VAL A 136 18.17 -1.73 -0.50
N GLU A 137 18.89 -2.24 -1.51
CA GLU A 137 18.38 -2.37 -2.87
C GLU A 137 17.18 -3.32 -2.93
N LEU A 138 17.28 -4.49 -2.29
CA LEU A 138 16.19 -5.45 -2.21
C LEU A 138 14.96 -4.85 -1.51
N ALA A 139 15.16 -4.18 -0.37
CA ALA A 139 14.09 -3.52 0.37
C ALA A 139 13.41 -2.42 -0.45
N TYR A 140 14.17 -1.65 -1.24
CA TYR A 140 13.64 -0.65 -2.14
C TYR A 140 12.79 -1.27 -3.25
N GLN A 141 13.27 -2.34 -3.89
CA GLN A 141 12.52 -3.05 -4.93
C GLN A 141 11.20 -3.62 -4.40
N GLU A 142 11.22 -4.24 -3.22
CA GLU A 142 10.01 -4.75 -2.56
C GLU A 142 9.04 -3.62 -2.17
N ALA A 143 9.56 -2.50 -1.68
CA ALA A 143 8.74 -1.33 -1.37
C ALA A 143 8.07 -0.76 -2.62
N VAL A 144 8.81 -0.62 -3.73
CA VAL A 144 8.29 -0.15 -5.02
C VAL A 144 7.23 -1.11 -5.57
N ALA A 145 7.48 -2.42 -5.51
CA ALA A 145 6.50 -3.43 -5.92
C ALA A 145 5.23 -3.40 -5.06
N SER A 146 5.38 -3.21 -3.74
CA SER A 146 4.27 -3.03 -2.81
C SER A 146 3.44 -1.79 -3.13
N MET A 147 4.09 -0.64 -3.32
CA MET A 147 3.42 0.61 -3.64
C MET A 147 2.75 0.60 -5.02
N ALA A 148 3.29 -0.14 -5.99
CA ALA A 148 2.75 -0.22 -7.35
C ALA A 148 1.59 -1.22 -7.51
N THR A 149 1.33 -2.05 -6.51
CA THR A 149 0.22 -3.03 -6.53
C THR A 149 -1.09 -2.33 -6.16
N LEU A 150 -2.20 -2.58 -6.87
CA LEU A 150 -3.51 -2.02 -6.52
C LEU A 150 -4.07 -2.60 -5.22
N ASN A 151 -4.70 -1.75 -4.39
CA ASN A 151 -5.25 -2.13 -3.07
C ASN A 151 -6.64 -2.80 -3.13
N ARG A 152 -6.99 -3.48 -4.22
CA ARG A 152 -8.31 -4.12 -4.40
C ARG A 152 -8.68 -5.09 -3.28
N THR A 153 -7.72 -5.90 -2.85
CA THR A 153 -7.91 -6.86 -1.74
C THR A 153 -8.00 -6.18 -0.38
N GLY A 154 -7.35 -5.02 -0.20
CA GLY A 154 -7.48 -4.20 1.01
C GLY A 154 -8.84 -3.50 1.10
N GLY A 155 -9.42 -3.16 -0.05
CA GLY A 155 -10.74 -2.55 -0.11
C GLY A 155 -11.90 -3.47 0.31
N LEU A 156 -11.69 -4.78 0.19
CA LEU A 156 -12.63 -5.79 0.67
C LEU A 156 -12.60 -5.99 2.20
N LEU A 157 -11.80 -5.20 2.93
CA LEU A 157 -11.55 -5.38 4.35
C LEU A 157 -11.85 -4.12 5.15
N VAL A 158 -13.13 -3.79 5.25
CA VAL A 158 -13.60 -2.68 6.09
C VAL A 158 -13.94 -3.20 7.50
N VAL A 159 -13.03 -3.98 8.08
CA VAL A 159 -13.16 -4.70 9.37
C VAL A 159 -13.83 -6.08 9.23
N LEU A 160 -13.15 -7.12 9.73
CA LEU A 160 -13.67 -8.48 9.76
C LEU A 160 -13.90 -8.94 11.21
N PRO A 161 -14.95 -9.76 11.45
CA PRO A 161 -15.05 -10.49 12.70
C PRO A 161 -13.83 -11.40 12.89
N ARG A 162 -13.33 -11.49 14.12
CA ARG A 162 -12.16 -12.31 14.48
C ARG A 162 -12.21 -13.74 13.90
N ALA A 163 -13.39 -14.35 13.87
CA ALA A 163 -13.60 -15.71 13.37
C ALA A 163 -13.31 -15.86 11.87
N GLN A 164 -13.48 -14.81 11.07
CA GLN A 164 -13.31 -14.84 9.62
C GLN A 164 -11.93 -14.34 9.17
N ALA A 165 -11.27 -13.52 9.98
CA ALA A 165 -9.97 -12.93 9.64
C ALA A 165 -8.86 -13.97 9.46
N ALA A 166 -8.82 -15.02 10.29
CA ALA A 166 -7.83 -16.10 10.15
C ALA A 166 -8.00 -16.86 8.82
N ARG A 167 -9.24 -17.16 8.46
CA ARG A 167 -9.59 -17.79 7.17
C ARG A 167 -9.21 -16.88 6.01
N PHE A 168 -9.51 -15.60 6.08
CA PHE A 168 -9.15 -14.63 5.05
C PHE A 168 -7.63 -14.53 4.84
N CYS A 169 -6.86 -14.44 5.92
CA CYS A 169 -5.40 -14.42 5.82
C CYS A 169 -4.83 -15.71 5.20
N ALA A 170 -5.46 -16.87 5.46
CA ALA A 170 -5.10 -18.13 4.83
C ALA A 170 -5.48 -18.17 3.34
N GLU A 171 -6.67 -17.67 2.98
CA GLU A 171 -7.14 -17.62 1.59
C GLU A 171 -6.31 -16.67 0.71
N LEU A 172 -5.81 -15.56 1.25
CA LEU A 172 -4.90 -14.67 0.50
C LEU A 172 -3.54 -15.29 0.23
N LYS A 173 -3.05 -16.14 1.15
CA LYS A 173 -1.81 -16.88 0.98
C LYS A 173 -1.97 -18.10 0.07
N ALA A 174 -3.20 -18.53 -0.19
CA ALA A 174 -3.45 -19.71 -1.01
C ALA A 174 -2.93 -19.54 -2.45
N PRO A 175 -2.28 -20.58 -3.01
CA PRO A 175 -1.74 -20.52 -4.37
C PRO A 175 -2.86 -20.28 -5.39
N GLY A 176 -2.64 -19.33 -6.31
CA GLY A 176 -3.57 -19.02 -7.42
C GLY A 176 -4.26 -17.65 -7.37
N ARG A 177 -4.13 -16.88 -6.29
CA ARG A 177 -4.70 -15.51 -6.17
C ARG A 177 -3.82 -14.38 -6.75
N GLY A 178 -2.73 -14.72 -7.43
CA GLY A 178 -1.73 -13.75 -7.94
C GLY A 178 -0.45 -13.73 -7.09
N PRO A 179 0.61 -13.05 -7.54
CA PRO A 179 1.91 -13.13 -6.89
C PRO A 179 1.93 -12.42 -5.53
N GLY A 180 2.05 -13.21 -4.46
CA GLY A 180 2.54 -12.73 -3.15
C GLY A 180 1.60 -11.84 -2.35
N LEU A 181 0.28 -12.02 -2.48
CA LEU A 181 -0.68 -11.35 -1.59
C LEU A 181 -0.50 -11.88 -0.16
N GLN A 182 -0.25 -10.97 0.78
CA GLN A 182 -0.04 -11.29 2.19
C GLN A 182 -0.95 -10.42 3.04
N ALA A 183 -1.42 -10.99 4.15
CA ALA A 183 -2.16 -10.23 5.14
C ALA A 183 -1.82 -10.69 6.55
N TRP A 184 -1.91 -9.74 7.49
CA TRP A 184 -1.57 -9.93 8.88
C TRP A 184 -2.62 -9.31 9.78
N ILE A 185 -2.97 -10.02 10.85
CA ILE A 185 -3.75 -9.44 11.94
C ILE A 185 -2.77 -8.64 12.81
N VAL A 186 -2.96 -7.32 12.86
CA VAL A 186 -2.05 -6.36 13.53
C VAL A 186 -2.65 -5.75 14.79
N GLY A 187 -3.92 -6.01 15.08
CA GLY A 187 -4.58 -5.49 16.28
C GLY A 187 -6.00 -5.98 16.46
N VAL A 188 -6.62 -5.53 17.54
CA VAL A 188 -8.00 -5.83 17.93
C VAL A 188 -8.68 -4.52 18.29
N VAL A 189 -9.97 -4.40 17.97
CA VAL A 189 -10.80 -3.26 18.34
C VAL A 189 -11.29 -3.49 19.78
N GLU A 190 -10.95 -2.55 20.65
CA GLU A 190 -11.39 -2.54 22.05
C GLU A 190 -12.41 -1.42 22.27
N LYS A 191 -13.27 -1.57 23.28
CA LYS A 191 -14.21 -0.52 23.65
C LYS A 191 -13.44 0.67 24.22
N GLY A 192 -13.59 1.86 23.62
CA GLY A 192 -12.88 3.05 24.08
C GLY A 192 -13.15 4.29 23.23
N PRO A 193 -12.42 5.39 23.48
CA PRO A 193 -12.45 6.55 22.61
C PRO A 193 -11.87 6.22 21.24
N ARG A 194 -12.22 7.01 20.21
CA ARG A 194 -11.69 6.85 18.84
C ARG A 194 -10.19 7.15 18.82
N GLY A 195 -9.36 6.13 19.00
CA GLY A 195 -7.91 6.23 19.02
C GLY A 195 -7.22 4.90 18.77
N ALA A 196 -5.92 4.95 18.52
CA ALA A 196 -5.07 3.77 18.35
C ALA A 196 -3.89 3.87 19.33
N ARG A 197 -3.49 2.73 19.90
CA ARG A 197 -2.34 2.62 20.80
C ARG A 197 -1.52 1.40 20.39
N VAL A 198 -0.21 1.58 20.32
CA VAL A 198 0.74 0.46 20.18
C VAL A 198 0.91 -0.19 21.54
N ILE A 199 0.80 -1.52 21.60
CA ILE A 199 1.03 -2.29 22.83
C ILE A 199 2.51 -2.21 23.25
N ASP A 200 2.80 -2.32 24.55
CA ASP A 200 4.14 -2.09 25.10
C ASP A 200 5.21 -3.04 24.54
N LYS A 201 4.80 -4.27 24.19
CA LYS A 201 5.67 -5.29 23.59
C LYS A 201 5.04 -5.76 22.28
N PRO A 202 5.25 -5.03 21.17
CA PRO A 202 4.71 -5.42 19.88
C PRO A 202 5.36 -6.72 19.41
N ARG A 203 4.58 -7.62 18.82
CA ARG A 203 5.10 -8.79 18.12
C ARG A 203 5.71 -8.33 16.79
N LEU A 204 6.97 -8.70 16.56
CA LEU A 204 7.61 -8.53 15.25
C LEU A 204 7.17 -9.66 14.33
N ILE A 205 6.67 -9.30 13.15
CA ILE A 205 6.28 -10.26 12.12
C ILE A 205 7.25 -10.05 10.95
N GLU A 206 8.05 -11.07 10.66
CA GLU A 206 8.94 -11.03 9.50
C GLU A 206 8.12 -11.22 8.21
N VAL A 207 8.43 -10.37 7.24
CA VAL A 207 7.78 -10.38 5.93
C VAL A 207 8.79 -10.93 4.93
N PRO A 208 8.59 -12.17 4.43
CA PRO A 208 9.52 -12.74 3.47
C PRO A 208 9.42 -11.98 2.13
N PRO A 209 10.54 -11.83 1.39
CA PRO A 209 10.53 -11.27 0.04
C PRO A 209 9.56 -12.01 -0.87
N ARG A 210 8.98 -11.33 -1.87
CA ARG A 210 8.04 -11.97 -2.80
C ARG A 210 8.74 -13.09 -3.55
N GLY A 211 8.19 -14.31 -3.47
CA GLY A 211 8.74 -15.49 -4.13
C GLY A 211 9.71 -16.32 -3.29
N ALA A 212 9.98 -15.95 -2.03
CA ALA A 212 10.70 -16.82 -1.09
C ALA A 212 9.83 -18.02 -0.65
N PRO A 213 10.43 -19.20 -0.36
CA PRO A 213 9.69 -20.36 0.14
C PRO A 213 9.01 -20.06 1.49
N GLU A 214 7.75 -20.49 1.65
CA GLU A 214 6.96 -20.20 2.84
C GLU A 214 7.56 -20.82 4.11
N SER A 215 7.76 -20.01 5.15
CA SER A 215 7.99 -20.49 6.52
C SER A 215 6.66 -20.96 7.13
N PRO A 216 6.63 -22.04 7.93
CA PRO A 216 5.39 -22.54 8.55
C PRO A 216 4.74 -21.45 9.40
N GLY A 217 3.51 -21.06 9.05
CA GLY A 217 2.79 -19.97 9.68
C GLY A 217 2.52 -20.21 11.17
N GLU A 218 2.79 -19.21 11.98
CA GLU A 218 2.54 -19.23 13.43
C GLU A 218 1.03 -19.15 13.72
N PRO A 219 0.50 -19.92 14.69
CA PRO A 219 -0.92 -19.92 15.02
C PRO A 219 -1.40 -18.54 15.49
N PRO A 220 -2.70 -18.22 15.32
CA PRO A 220 -3.27 -16.96 15.76
C PRO A 220 -3.10 -16.79 17.29
N PRO A 221 -2.90 -15.55 17.78
CA PRO A 221 -2.72 -15.30 19.20
C PRO A 221 -3.95 -15.76 19.99
N GLU A 222 -3.75 -16.53 21.06
CA GLU A 222 -4.83 -16.96 21.95
C GLU A 222 -5.60 -15.76 22.52
N PRO A 223 -6.92 -15.89 22.72
CA PRO A 223 -7.71 -14.83 23.32
C PRO A 223 -7.21 -14.55 24.75
N PRO A 224 -7.21 -13.28 25.22
CA PRO A 224 -6.91 -12.98 26.61
C PRO A 224 -7.94 -13.71 27.48
N ARG A 225 -7.45 -14.57 28.38
CA ARG A 225 -8.27 -15.23 29.38
C ARG A 225 -8.82 -14.14 30.31
N GLY A 226 -10.12 -13.85 30.20
CA GLY A 226 -10.79 -13.00 31.17
C GLY A 226 -10.70 -13.63 32.58
N PRO A 227 -10.68 -12.82 33.65
CA PRO A 227 -10.73 -13.35 35.01
C PRO A 227 -12.07 -14.06 35.23
N CYS A 228 -12.00 -15.30 35.76
CA CYS A 228 -13.14 -16.07 36.23
C CYS A 228 -13.90 -15.36 37.37
#